data_AF-A0A9D2BRM7-F1
#
_entry.id   AF-A0A9D2BRM7-F1
#
_cell.length_a   1.000
_cell.length_b   1.000
_cell.length_c   1.000
_cell.angle_alpha   90.00
_cell.angle_beta   90.00
_cell.angle_gamma   90.00
#
_symmetry.space_group_name_H-M   'P 1'
#
loop_
_entity.id
_entity.type
_entity.pdbx_description
1 polymer ?
#
loop_
_entity_poly.entity_id
_entity_poly.type
_entity_poly.pdbx_seq_one_letter_code
_entity_poly.pdbx_strand_id
1 'polypeptide(L)'
;MPYNDHSELIIEKTGNFTVNNSVSVDTVTVEEGGALSINGDLNLTESLEIKEGGTLKTTGAIKVVSTEDIAPEEMIKLPDNYLPDGYSVQKVEDSSGKYYYAIAKDGELAVDDDGNLSGVSSNITIVPPAEPEPEPEEKTDYMMVTVLMYMLQNSHKISFETNGGDKLVPQMKLVGTEIEASDYVVEREGCTFAGWYFDEELTEPADEFSLISDVTLWAAWEADEAEADDDVEAEPAE
;
A
#
# COMPACT_ATOMS: atom_id res chain seq x y z
N MET A 1 -20.12 -48.24 -23.57
CA MET A 1 -18.74 -48.11 -23.05
C MET A 1 -18.83 -47.25 -21.81
N PRO A 2 -18.15 -47.61 -20.70
CA PRO A 2 -18.41 -47.01 -19.40
C PRO A 2 -17.98 -45.54 -19.43
N TYR A 3 -18.77 -44.70 -18.76
CA TYR A 3 -18.42 -43.32 -18.43
C TYR A 3 -17.07 -43.37 -17.69
N ASN A 4 -16.00 -42.87 -18.30
CA ASN A 4 -14.82 -42.47 -17.52
C ASN A 4 -15.27 -41.23 -16.77
N ASP A 5 -15.62 -41.41 -15.49
CA ASP A 5 -15.86 -40.29 -14.59
C ASP A 5 -14.47 -39.69 -14.31
N HIS A 6 -14.08 -38.69 -15.11
CA HIS A 6 -12.85 -37.94 -14.84
C HIS A 6 -13.07 -37.24 -13.50
N SER A 7 -12.27 -37.64 -12.52
CA SER A 7 -12.33 -37.13 -11.16
C SER A 7 -11.66 -35.76 -11.10
N GLU A 8 -12.46 -34.73 -10.93
CA GLU A 8 -12.00 -33.34 -10.86
C GLU A 8 -12.22 -32.76 -9.45
N LEU A 9 -11.23 -32.02 -8.96
CA LEU A 9 -11.36 -31.25 -7.72
C LEU A 9 -11.14 -29.76 -8.01
N ILE A 10 -12.23 -28.99 -7.91
CA ILE A 10 -12.20 -27.52 -8.03
C ILE A 10 -12.38 -26.92 -6.64
N ILE A 11 -11.43 -26.09 -6.23
CA ILE A 11 -11.54 -25.26 -5.03
C ILE A 11 -11.97 -23.87 -5.45
N GLU A 12 -13.25 -23.56 -5.22
CA GLU A 12 -13.84 -22.27 -5.57
C GLU A 12 -13.27 -21.11 -4.74
N LYS A 13 -13.53 -19.88 -5.20
CA LYS A 13 -13.13 -18.62 -4.54
C LYS A 13 -13.55 -18.63 -3.07
N THR A 14 -12.60 -18.34 -2.17
CA THR A 14 -12.75 -18.37 -0.69
C THR A 14 -13.01 -19.74 -0.07
N GLY A 15 -13.07 -20.81 -0.86
CA GLY A 15 -13.16 -22.18 -0.36
C GLY A 15 -11.88 -22.60 0.35
N ASN A 16 -11.99 -23.19 1.53
CA ASN A 16 -10.86 -23.78 2.25
C ASN A 16 -11.13 -25.26 2.53
N PHE A 17 -10.31 -26.12 1.93
CA PHE A 17 -10.46 -27.56 2.02
C PHE A 17 -9.20 -28.19 2.61
N THR A 18 -9.38 -29.02 3.63
CA THR A 18 -8.29 -29.77 4.27
C THR A 18 -8.58 -31.26 4.20
N VAL A 19 -7.63 -32.02 3.66
CA VAL A 19 -7.67 -33.49 3.60
C VAL A 19 -6.56 -34.06 4.48
N ASN A 20 -6.91 -35.02 5.34
CA ASN A 20 -5.96 -35.64 6.27
C ASN A 20 -5.29 -36.92 5.73
N ASN A 21 -5.27 -37.09 4.42
CA ASN A 21 -4.72 -38.26 3.73
C ASN A 21 -4.28 -37.88 2.31
N SER A 22 -3.57 -38.78 1.63
CA SER A 22 -3.24 -38.62 0.22
C SER A 22 -4.50 -38.56 -0.66
N VAL A 23 -4.43 -37.72 -1.71
CA VAL A 23 -5.51 -37.50 -2.69
C VAL A 23 -5.07 -38.06 -4.04
N SER A 24 -5.98 -38.69 -4.76
CA SER A 24 -5.79 -39.14 -6.14
C SER A 24 -7.02 -38.76 -6.94
N VAL A 25 -6.83 -37.85 -7.88
CA VAL A 25 -7.85 -37.33 -8.81
C VAL A 25 -7.19 -37.10 -10.17
N ASP A 26 -7.95 -36.82 -11.22
CA ASP A 26 -7.37 -36.56 -12.54
C ASP A 26 -6.86 -35.13 -12.63
N THR A 27 -7.69 -34.16 -12.21
CA THR A 27 -7.37 -32.73 -12.23
C THR A 27 -7.61 -32.05 -10.89
N VAL A 28 -6.79 -31.04 -10.60
CA VAL A 28 -7.01 -30.08 -9.51
C VAL A 28 -6.91 -28.67 -10.07
N THR A 29 -7.93 -27.86 -9.75
CA THR A 29 -7.94 -26.42 -10.01
C THR A 29 -8.19 -25.66 -8.72
N VAL A 30 -7.29 -24.75 -8.35
CA VAL A 30 -7.49 -23.82 -7.21
C VAL A 30 -7.76 -22.44 -7.77
N GLU A 31 -9.00 -21.96 -7.60
CA GLU A 31 -9.43 -20.63 -8.04
C GLU A 31 -8.83 -19.52 -7.16
N GLU A 32 -8.95 -18.26 -7.61
CA GLU A 32 -8.50 -17.08 -6.88
C GLU A 32 -9.06 -17.04 -5.45
N GLY A 33 -8.18 -16.99 -4.45
CA GLY A 33 -8.54 -16.98 -3.03
C GLY A 33 -9.00 -18.34 -2.47
N GLY A 34 -8.96 -19.41 -3.28
CA GLY A 34 -9.18 -20.78 -2.82
C GLY A 34 -7.97 -21.33 -2.06
N ALA A 35 -8.20 -22.28 -1.15
CA ALA A 35 -7.16 -22.90 -0.35
C ALA A 35 -7.33 -24.42 -0.24
N LEU A 36 -6.30 -25.17 -0.65
CA LEU A 36 -6.23 -26.61 -0.53
C LEU A 36 -5.07 -27.02 0.39
N SER A 37 -5.35 -27.79 1.42
CA SER A 37 -4.34 -28.37 2.31
C SER A 37 -4.46 -29.89 2.34
N ILE A 38 -3.39 -30.60 2.00
CA ILE A 38 -3.34 -32.07 1.96
C ILE A 38 -2.25 -32.55 2.92
N ASN A 39 -2.63 -33.32 3.94
CA ASN A 39 -1.69 -33.99 4.83
C ASN A 39 -1.30 -35.35 4.23
N GLY A 40 -0.66 -35.33 3.06
CA GLY A 40 -0.28 -36.50 2.27
C GLY A 40 0.15 -36.11 0.86
N ASP A 41 0.20 -37.10 -0.03
CA ASP A 41 0.57 -36.91 -1.42
C ASP A 41 -0.62 -36.43 -2.26
N LEU A 42 -0.34 -35.59 -3.26
CA LEU A 42 -1.28 -35.23 -4.32
C LEU A 42 -0.87 -35.96 -5.59
N ASN A 43 -1.68 -36.94 -6.02
CA ASN A 43 -1.44 -37.73 -7.23
C ASN A 43 -2.48 -37.38 -8.29
N LEU A 44 -2.00 -37.06 -9.49
CA LEU A 44 -2.77 -36.57 -10.62
C LEU A 44 -2.46 -37.40 -11.87
N THR A 45 -3.44 -37.54 -12.75
CA THR A 45 -3.28 -38.22 -14.06
C THR A 45 -3.34 -37.23 -15.22
N GLU A 46 -3.85 -36.01 -15.01
CA GLU A 46 -3.99 -35.00 -16.06
C GLU A 46 -3.26 -33.70 -15.71
N SER A 47 -3.75 -32.89 -14.75
CA SER A 47 -3.13 -31.58 -14.52
C SER A 47 -3.36 -30.98 -13.13
N LEU A 48 -2.44 -30.10 -12.73
CA LEU A 48 -2.59 -29.17 -11.61
C LEU A 48 -2.61 -27.73 -12.13
N GLU A 49 -3.61 -26.96 -11.75
CA GLU A 49 -3.68 -25.51 -12.01
C GLU A 49 -3.94 -24.74 -10.72
N ILE A 50 -3.08 -23.77 -10.42
CA ILE A 50 -3.30 -22.80 -9.34
C ILE A 50 -3.41 -21.43 -9.98
N LYS A 51 -4.54 -20.74 -9.79
CA LYS A 51 -4.74 -19.38 -10.28
C LYS A 51 -4.14 -18.36 -9.32
N GLU A 52 -3.94 -17.15 -9.82
CA GLU A 52 -3.50 -16.01 -9.01
C GLU A 52 -4.42 -15.82 -7.77
N GLY A 53 -3.84 -15.56 -6.61
CA GLY A 53 -4.50 -15.61 -5.29
C GLY A 53 -4.79 -17.00 -4.69
N GLY A 54 -4.72 -18.10 -5.45
CA GLY A 54 -5.00 -19.46 -4.95
C GLY A 54 -3.84 -20.08 -4.14
N THR A 55 -4.15 -20.98 -3.20
CA THR A 55 -3.15 -21.60 -2.32
C THR A 55 -3.22 -23.13 -2.28
N LEU A 56 -2.06 -23.79 -2.30
CA LEU A 56 -1.91 -25.24 -2.12
C LEU A 56 -0.82 -25.53 -1.10
N LYS A 57 -1.11 -26.39 -0.14
CA LYS A 57 -0.14 -26.94 0.80
C LYS A 57 -0.21 -28.46 0.81
N THR A 58 0.93 -29.12 0.68
CA THR A 58 1.04 -30.57 0.84
C THR A 58 2.13 -30.92 1.85
N THR A 59 1.91 -31.99 2.62
CA THR A 59 2.96 -32.64 3.45
C THR A 59 3.55 -33.88 2.78
N GLY A 60 3.27 -34.07 1.49
CA GLY A 60 3.77 -35.15 0.65
C GLY A 60 4.10 -34.63 -0.74
N ALA A 61 4.40 -35.54 -1.66
CA ALA A 61 4.78 -35.20 -3.02
C ALA A 61 3.58 -34.73 -3.85
N ILE A 62 3.85 -33.84 -4.81
CA ILE A 62 2.91 -33.52 -5.90
C ILE A 62 3.42 -34.25 -7.14
N LYS A 63 2.58 -35.12 -7.70
CA LYS A 63 2.91 -36.00 -8.83
C LYS A 63 1.80 -35.94 -9.86
N VAL A 64 2.14 -35.61 -11.10
CA VAL A 64 1.26 -35.78 -12.26
C VAL A 64 1.88 -36.84 -13.17
N VAL A 65 1.07 -37.75 -13.72
CA VAL A 65 1.56 -38.83 -14.57
C VAL A 65 0.81 -38.89 -15.88
N SER A 66 1.52 -38.84 -17.00
CA SER A 66 0.95 -38.90 -18.35
C SER A 66 1.58 -40.00 -19.19
N THR A 67 0.84 -40.50 -20.17
CA THR A 67 1.35 -41.36 -21.25
C THR A 67 1.71 -40.56 -22.51
N GLU A 68 1.51 -39.25 -22.48
CA GLU A 68 1.81 -38.34 -23.57
C GLU A 68 2.98 -37.42 -23.21
N ASP A 69 3.82 -37.14 -24.21
CA ASP A 69 4.98 -36.25 -24.10
C ASP A 69 4.52 -34.79 -24.11
N ILE A 70 4.09 -34.30 -22.95
CA ILE A 70 3.53 -32.96 -22.75
C ILE A 70 4.58 -32.04 -22.09
N ALA A 71 4.53 -30.74 -22.35
CA ALA A 71 5.43 -29.79 -21.71
C ALA A 71 5.11 -29.66 -20.20
N PRO A 72 6.11 -29.53 -19.30
CA PRO A 72 5.87 -29.45 -17.86
C PRO A 72 4.89 -28.33 -17.45
N GLU A 73 4.99 -27.17 -18.09
CA GLU A 73 4.13 -26.00 -17.89
C GLU A 73 2.67 -26.22 -18.30
N GLU A 74 2.38 -27.23 -19.14
CA GLU A 74 1.00 -27.61 -19.49
C GLU A 74 0.40 -28.58 -18.46
N MET A 75 1.24 -29.35 -17.77
CA MET A 75 0.84 -30.34 -16.76
C MET A 75 0.69 -29.72 -15.36
N ILE A 76 1.61 -28.82 -14.98
CA ILE A 76 1.61 -28.10 -13.71
C ILE A 76 1.68 -26.60 -14.00
N LYS A 77 0.53 -25.94 -13.93
CA LYS A 77 0.36 -24.50 -14.19
C LYS A 77 0.35 -23.73 -12.89
N LEU A 78 1.40 -22.94 -12.68
CA LEU A 78 1.57 -22.09 -11.50
C LEU A 78 1.78 -20.63 -11.94
N PRO A 79 1.30 -19.63 -11.17
CA PRO A 79 1.63 -18.24 -11.42
C PRO A 79 3.10 -17.96 -11.10
N ASP A 80 3.63 -16.86 -11.65
CA ASP A 80 5.00 -16.43 -11.37
C ASP A 80 5.19 -16.15 -9.87
N ASN A 81 6.38 -16.47 -9.33
CA ASN A 81 6.77 -16.28 -7.92
C ASN A 81 6.02 -17.13 -6.87
N TYR A 82 5.27 -18.15 -7.28
CA TYR A 82 4.56 -19.06 -6.37
C TYR A 82 5.43 -20.22 -5.86
N LEU A 83 6.50 -20.54 -6.60
CA LEU A 83 7.47 -21.53 -6.19
C LEU A 83 8.53 -20.88 -5.28
N PRO A 84 8.82 -21.47 -4.11
CA PRO A 84 9.95 -21.03 -3.30
C PRO A 84 11.28 -21.20 -4.02
N ASP A 85 12.28 -20.40 -3.65
CA ASP A 85 13.64 -20.54 -4.18
C ASP A 85 14.18 -21.97 -4.06
N GLY A 86 14.80 -22.45 -5.14
CA GLY A 86 15.33 -23.82 -5.24
C GLY A 86 14.30 -24.87 -5.66
N TYR A 87 13.02 -24.50 -5.86
CA TYR A 87 12.00 -25.40 -6.38
C TYR A 87 11.74 -25.19 -7.86
N SER A 88 11.51 -26.29 -8.57
CA SER A 88 11.17 -26.27 -10.01
C SER A 88 10.21 -27.40 -10.35
N VAL A 89 9.38 -27.17 -11.37
CA VAL A 89 8.62 -28.24 -12.02
C VAL A 89 9.59 -29.02 -12.90
N GLN A 90 9.66 -30.33 -12.71
CA GLN A 90 10.54 -31.22 -13.46
C GLN A 90 9.76 -32.35 -14.10
N LYS A 91 10.35 -32.93 -15.15
CA LYS A 91 9.82 -34.03 -15.92
C LYS A 91 10.86 -35.15 -16.07
N VAL A 92 10.43 -36.39 -15.91
CA VAL A 92 11.24 -37.59 -16.16
C VAL A 92 10.41 -38.67 -16.86
N GLU A 93 11.03 -39.48 -17.72
CA GLU A 93 10.41 -40.62 -18.41
C GLU A 93 10.93 -41.93 -17.80
N ASP A 94 10.04 -42.90 -17.53
CA ASP A 94 10.44 -44.25 -17.09
C ASP A 94 10.77 -45.18 -18.27
N SER A 95 11.26 -46.38 -17.97
CA SER A 95 11.61 -47.39 -18.99
C SER A 95 10.42 -47.89 -19.82
N SER A 96 9.19 -47.60 -19.41
CA SER A 96 7.95 -47.96 -20.11
C SER A 96 7.43 -46.86 -21.05
N GLY A 97 8.05 -45.68 -21.05
CA GLY A 97 7.61 -44.51 -21.81
C GLY A 97 6.55 -43.68 -21.10
N LYS A 98 6.40 -43.83 -19.78
CA LYS A 98 5.48 -43.03 -18.98
C LYS A 98 6.20 -41.78 -18.45
N TYR A 99 5.55 -40.63 -18.55
CA TYR A 99 6.08 -39.35 -18.11
C TYR A 99 5.57 -38.99 -16.72
N TYR A 100 6.49 -38.54 -15.86
CA TYR A 100 6.21 -38.10 -14.51
C TYR A 100 6.62 -36.64 -14.35
N TYR A 101 5.72 -35.86 -13.77
CA TYR A 101 5.90 -34.45 -13.50
C TYR A 101 5.78 -34.23 -12.00
N ALA A 102 6.71 -33.50 -11.41
CA ALA A 102 6.69 -33.20 -9.99
C ALA A 102 7.39 -31.89 -9.69
N ILE A 103 7.11 -31.34 -8.51
CA ILE A 103 7.84 -30.19 -7.99
C ILE A 103 8.98 -30.72 -7.11
N ALA A 104 10.21 -30.44 -7.53
CA ALA A 104 11.44 -30.94 -6.90
C ALA A 104 12.28 -29.77 -6.36
N LYS A 105 13.00 -30.03 -5.25
CA LYS A 105 13.91 -29.07 -4.62
C LYS A 105 15.35 -29.44 -4.94
N ASP A 106 16.13 -28.50 -5.48
CA ASP A 106 17.59 -28.58 -5.67
C ASP A 106 18.09 -30.00 -6.05
N GLY A 107 17.96 -30.39 -7.31
CA GLY A 107 18.37 -31.72 -7.79
C GLY A 107 17.65 -32.12 -9.07
N GLU A 108 17.93 -33.33 -9.56
CA GLU A 108 17.21 -33.93 -10.69
C GLU A 108 16.14 -34.90 -10.18
N LEU A 109 14.93 -34.78 -10.72
CA LEU A 109 13.85 -35.74 -10.54
C LEU A 109 14.25 -37.07 -11.20
N ALA A 110 14.12 -38.17 -10.45
CA ALA A 110 14.32 -39.51 -10.99
C ALA A 110 13.15 -40.43 -10.61
N VAL A 111 12.89 -41.42 -11.48
CA VAL A 111 11.83 -42.41 -11.32
C VAL A 111 12.39 -43.81 -11.50
N ASP A 112 11.97 -44.75 -10.65
CA ASP A 112 12.30 -46.17 -10.81
C ASP A 112 11.25 -46.91 -11.67
N ASP A 113 11.51 -48.19 -12.00
CA ASP A 113 10.60 -49.00 -12.83
C ASP A 113 9.23 -49.25 -12.17
N ASP A 114 9.11 -49.03 -10.86
CA ASP A 114 7.85 -49.13 -10.11
C ASP A 114 7.10 -47.77 -10.06
N GLY A 115 7.67 -46.72 -10.67
CA GLY A 115 7.10 -45.38 -10.71
C GLY A 115 7.31 -44.57 -9.44
N ASN A 116 8.20 -44.99 -8.53
CA ASN A 116 8.53 -44.22 -7.33
C ASN A 116 9.47 -43.07 -7.68
N LEU A 117 9.17 -41.89 -7.17
CA LEU A 117 9.94 -40.69 -7.43
C LEU A 117 10.98 -40.44 -6.34
N SER A 118 12.15 -39.97 -6.75
CA SER A 118 13.20 -39.43 -5.88
C SER A 118 13.53 -37.99 -6.29
N GLY A 119 13.97 -37.17 -5.33
CA GLY A 119 14.19 -35.73 -5.53
C GLY A 119 12.94 -34.84 -5.35
N VAL A 120 11.77 -35.45 -5.10
CA VAL A 120 10.55 -34.73 -4.74
C VAL A 120 10.58 -34.24 -3.29
N SER A 121 10.17 -32.99 -3.05
CA SER A 121 10.09 -32.45 -1.69
C SER A 121 8.89 -33.05 -0.96
N SER A 122 9.10 -33.59 0.24
CA SER A 122 8.04 -34.13 1.10
C SER A 122 7.23 -33.03 1.81
N ASN A 123 7.46 -31.77 1.48
CA ASN A 123 6.65 -30.65 1.94
C ASN A 123 6.80 -29.48 0.96
N ILE A 124 5.68 -28.95 0.49
CA ILE A 124 5.69 -27.72 -0.29
C ILE A 124 4.45 -26.90 0.06
N THR A 125 4.66 -25.59 0.15
CA THR A 125 3.60 -24.61 0.31
C THR A 125 3.69 -23.69 -0.88
N ILE A 126 2.71 -23.80 -1.76
CA ILE A 126 2.52 -22.95 -2.92
C ILE A 126 1.45 -21.94 -2.51
N VAL A 127 1.88 -20.75 -2.15
CA VAL A 127 1.01 -19.65 -1.76
C VAL A 127 1.38 -18.44 -2.61
N PRO A 128 0.44 -17.52 -2.87
CA PRO A 128 0.78 -16.23 -3.42
C PRO A 128 1.91 -15.62 -2.60
N PRO A 129 2.89 -14.98 -3.24
CA PRO A 129 3.78 -14.10 -2.51
C PRO A 129 2.91 -13.13 -1.69
N ALA A 130 3.35 -12.81 -0.47
CA ALA A 130 2.69 -11.75 0.29
C ALA A 130 2.54 -10.55 -0.65
N GLU A 131 1.34 -9.96 -0.72
CA GLU A 131 1.14 -8.73 -1.49
C GLU A 131 2.31 -7.81 -1.16
N PRO A 132 3.04 -7.29 -2.17
CA PRO A 132 4.17 -6.41 -1.91
C PRO A 132 3.66 -5.33 -0.97
N GLU A 133 4.38 -5.06 0.13
CA GLU A 133 4.05 -3.90 0.95
C GLU A 133 3.93 -2.71 -0.01
N PRO A 134 2.85 -1.90 0.09
CA PRO A 134 2.60 -0.84 -0.87
C PRO A 134 3.89 -0.04 -1.04
N GLU A 135 4.32 0.10 -2.30
CA GLU A 135 5.53 0.82 -2.67
C GLU A 135 5.54 2.17 -1.92
N PRO A 136 6.71 2.67 -1.46
CA PRO A 136 6.80 3.83 -0.57
C PRO A 136 6.08 5.08 -1.10
N GLU A 137 5.82 5.15 -2.40
CA GLU A 137 5.05 6.17 -3.11
C GLU A 137 3.55 6.18 -2.73
N GLU A 138 2.91 5.03 -2.56
CA GLU A 138 1.50 4.93 -2.10
C GLU A 138 1.38 5.22 -0.60
N LYS A 139 2.44 4.96 0.17
CA LYS A 139 2.50 5.30 1.60
C LYS A 139 2.55 6.81 1.83
N THR A 140 3.24 7.56 0.95
CA THR A 140 3.21 9.03 1.00
C THR A 140 1.84 9.60 0.68
N ASP A 141 1.10 9.03 -0.27
CA ASP A 141 -0.26 9.47 -0.57
C ASP A 141 -1.22 9.14 0.56
N TYR A 142 -1.15 7.95 1.15
CA TYR A 142 -1.98 7.59 2.31
C TYR A 142 -1.66 8.46 3.53
N MET A 143 -0.38 8.76 3.77
CA MET A 143 0.05 9.65 4.85
C MET A 143 -0.38 11.10 4.59
N MET A 144 -0.23 11.62 3.36
CA MET A 144 -0.70 12.95 2.98
C MET A 144 -2.22 13.07 3.12
N VAL A 145 -2.99 12.10 2.63
CA VAL A 145 -4.45 12.08 2.77
C VAL A 145 -4.87 12.05 4.24
N THR A 146 -4.22 11.23 5.07
CA THR A 146 -4.52 11.14 6.51
C THR A 146 -4.18 12.43 7.24
N VAL A 147 -3.01 13.04 6.97
CA VAL A 147 -2.60 14.33 7.55
C VAL A 147 -3.54 15.44 7.09
N LEU A 148 -3.92 15.49 5.81
CA LEU A 148 -4.88 16.48 5.29
C LEU A 148 -6.26 16.31 5.93
N MET A 149 -6.78 15.09 6.07
CA MET A 149 -8.06 14.83 6.75
C MET A 149 -8.00 15.22 8.23
N TYR A 150 -6.89 14.93 8.92
CA TYR A 150 -6.70 15.32 10.31
C TYR A 150 -6.65 16.85 10.47
N MET A 151 -5.89 17.54 9.61
CA MET A 151 -5.84 19.01 9.57
C MET A 151 -7.21 19.61 9.26
N LEU A 152 -7.98 19.03 8.33
CA LEU A 152 -9.33 19.52 7.97
C LEU A 152 -10.30 19.45 9.16
N GLN A 153 -10.17 18.43 10.02
CA GLN A 153 -11.08 18.22 11.15
C GLN A 153 -10.63 18.90 12.44
N ASN A 154 -9.34 19.18 12.61
CA ASN A 154 -8.74 19.63 13.87
C ASN A 154 -7.96 20.94 13.74
N SER A 155 -8.28 21.78 12.75
CA SER A 155 -7.68 23.10 12.60
C SER A 155 -8.69 24.23 12.75
N HIS A 156 -8.17 25.38 13.14
CA HIS A 156 -8.88 26.65 13.17
C HIS A 156 -8.18 27.67 12.28
N LYS A 157 -8.97 28.60 11.76
CA LYS A 157 -8.52 29.64 10.85
C LYS A 157 -8.10 30.89 11.62
N ILE A 158 -6.91 31.39 11.31
CA ILE A 158 -6.44 32.73 11.70
C ILE A 158 -6.59 33.63 10.48
N SER A 159 -7.45 34.64 10.58
CA SER A 159 -7.63 35.68 9.56
C SER A 159 -6.96 36.97 10.03
N PHE A 160 -6.54 37.82 9.08
CA PHE A 160 -5.86 39.07 9.37
C PHE A 160 -6.60 40.22 8.69
N GLU A 161 -7.05 41.21 9.46
CA GLU A 161 -7.42 42.52 8.93
C GLU A 161 -6.26 43.48 9.18
N THR A 162 -5.60 43.85 8.10
CA THR A 162 -4.37 44.62 8.16
C THR A 162 -4.62 46.12 8.29
N ASN A 163 -5.89 46.55 8.27
CA ASN A 163 -6.31 47.94 8.45
C ASN A 163 -5.52 48.91 7.55
N GLY A 164 -5.31 48.51 6.29
CA GLY A 164 -4.60 49.30 5.28
C GLY A 164 -3.11 48.96 5.10
N GLY A 165 -2.59 47.94 5.78
CA GLY A 165 -1.29 47.35 5.46
C GLY A 165 -1.34 46.32 4.32
N ASP A 166 -0.20 45.67 4.09
CA ASP A 166 -0.07 44.61 3.10
C ASP A 166 -0.92 43.37 3.43
N LYS A 167 -1.50 42.74 2.40
CA LYS A 167 -2.39 41.59 2.58
C LYS A 167 -1.64 40.37 3.08
N LEU A 168 -2.14 39.78 4.18
CA LEU A 168 -1.75 38.45 4.63
C LEU A 168 -2.74 37.36 4.20
N VAL A 169 -2.20 36.20 3.85
CA VAL A 169 -2.99 35.00 3.58
C VAL A 169 -3.41 34.38 4.92
N PRO A 170 -4.71 34.06 5.12
CA PRO A 170 -5.16 33.37 6.31
C PRO A 170 -4.41 32.05 6.56
N GLN A 171 -4.16 31.74 7.82
CA GLN A 171 -3.44 30.54 8.22
C GLN A 171 -4.40 29.51 8.80
N MET A 172 -4.15 28.23 8.52
CA MET A 172 -4.80 27.11 9.20
C MET A 172 -3.79 26.46 10.16
N LYS A 173 -4.15 26.37 11.44
CA LYS A 173 -3.30 25.78 12.48
C LYS A 173 -4.13 24.82 13.32
N LEU A 174 -3.48 23.78 13.85
CA LEU A 174 -4.17 22.78 14.68
C LEU A 174 -4.73 23.41 15.96
N VAL A 175 -5.84 22.89 16.45
CA VAL A 175 -6.40 23.27 17.74
C VAL A 175 -5.37 23.08 18.85
N GLY A 176 -5.29 24.06 19.76
CA GLY A 176 -4.32 24.08 20.86
C GLY A 176 -2.90 24.49 20.47
N THR A 177 -2.64 24.83 19.21
CA THR A 177 -1.34 25.42 18.81
C THR A 177 -1.16 26.77 19.51
N GLU A 178 0.00 26.98 20.13
CA GLU A 178 0.42 28.29 20.65
C GLU A 178 0.84 29.19 19.48
N ILE A 179 0.25 30.37 19.42
CA ILE A 179 0.46 31.36 18.36
C ILE A 179 1.11 32.58 18.96
N GLU A 180 2.28 32.96 18.45
CA GLU A 180 2.90 34.25 18.68
C GLU A 180 2.45 35.21 17.58
N ALA A 181 1.62 36.19 17.90
CA ALA A 181 1.07 37.11 16.90
C ALA A 181 2.17 37.96 16.23
N SER A 182 3.26 38.22 16.96
CA SER A 182 4.44 38.92 16.45
C SER A 182 5.16 38.21 15.30
N ASP A 183 4.88 36.92 15.04
CA ASP A 183 5.38 36.22 13.86
C ASP A 183 4.74 36.72 12.55
N TYR A 184 3.61 37.41 12.63
CA TYR A 184 2.83 37.88 11.47
C TYR A 184 2.97 39.40 11.29
N VAL A 185 4.15 39.90 10.92
CA VAL A 185 4.33 41.34 10.68
C VAL A 185 3.94 41.71 9.25
N VAL A 186 3.33 42.89 9.09
CA VAL A 186 3.02 43.50 7.79
C VAL A 186 3.56 44.93 7.75
N GLU A 187 3.76 45.44 6.53
CA GLU A 187 4.18 46.82 6.31
C GLU A 187 3.00 47.68 5.85
N ARG A 188 3.08 48.98 6.16
CA ARG A 188 2.17 50.02 5.70
C ARG A 188 2.98 51.31 5.53
N GLU A 189 2.88 51.93 4.35
CA GLU A 189 3.66 53.14 4.04
C GLU A 189 3.33 54.29 5.00
N GLY A 190 4.38 54.89 5.59
CA GLY A 190 4.28 56.02 6.53
C GLY A 190 3.71 55.67 7.90
N CYS A 191 3.69 54.39 8.27
CA CYS A 191 3.25 53.92 9.58
C CYS A 191 4.16 52.81 10.11
N THR A 192 4.32 52.78 11.44
CA THR A 192 4.97 51.70 12.17
C THR A 192 3.93 50.71 12.69
N PHE A 193 4.17 49.40 12.51
CA PHE A 193 3.29 48.34 12.99
C PHE A 193 3.33 48.26 14.53
N ALA A 194 2.19 48.50 15.17
CA ALA A 194 2.10 48.58 16.64
C ALA A 194 1.72 47.24 17.29
N GLY A 195 1.10 46.31 16.55
CA GLY A 195 0.72 44.99 17.05
C GLY A 195 -0.62 44.49 16.50
N TRP A 196 -1.01 43.29 16.96
CA TRP A 196 -2.29 42.66 16.64
C TRP A 196 -3.25 42.73 17.82
N TYR A 197 -4.54 42.79 17.52
CA TYR A 197 -5.63 42.84 18.49
C TYR A 197 -6.73 41.82 18.14
N PHE A 198 -7.47 41.34 19.14
CA PHE A 198 -8.62 40.44 18.92
C PHE A 198 -9.90 41.19 18.55
N ASP A 199 -9.96 42.51 18.77
CA ASP A 199 -11.13 43.37 18.55
C ASP A 199 -10.84 44.62 17.65
N GLU A 200 -11.88 45.13 16.98
CA GLU A 200 -11.74 46.09 15.85
C GLU A 200 -11.43 47.47 16.41
N GLU A 201 -11.89 47.67 17.64
CA GLU A 201 -11.71 48.86 18.45
C GLU A 201 -10.29 48.93 19.02
N LEU A 202 -9.46 47.90 18.78
CA LEU A 202 -8.05 47.80 19.17
C LEU A 202 -7.86 47.92 20.70
N THR A 203 -8.70 47.23 21.46
CA THR A 203 -8.72 47.32 22.93
C THR A 203 -8.15 46.09 23.65
N GLU A 204 -8.14 44.93 22.99
CA GLU A 204 -7.67 43.64 23.49
C GLU A 204 -6.46 43.17 22.69
N PRO A 205 -5.23 43.40 23.20
CA PRO A 205 -4.01 43.02 22.48
C PRO A 205 -3.89 41.50 22.36
N ALA A 206 -3.40 41.06 21.20
CA ALA A 206 -3.10 39.68 20.90
C ALA A 206 -1.58 39.50 20.80
N ASP A 207 -0.97 39.01 21.89
CA ASP A 207 0.47 38.73 21.95
C ASP A 207 0.76 37.24 21.71
N GLU A 208 0.44 36.40 22.71
CA GLU A 208 0.56 34.94 22.66
C GLU A 208 -0.76 34.30 23.07
N PHE A 209 -1.27 33.36 22.28
CA PHE A 209 -2.53 32.69 22.59
C PHE A 209 -2.61 31.27 22.04
N SER A 210 -3.37 30.41 22.72
CA SER A 210 -3.70 29.06 22.22
C SER A 210 -4.90 29.12 21.29
N LEU A 211 -4.76 28.57 20.08
CA LEU A 211 -5.82 28.59 19.09
C LEU A 211 -6.90 27.53 19.38
N ILE A 212 -8.02 27.96 19.95
CA ILE A 212 -9.15 27.07 20.33
C ILE A 212 -10.39 27.24 19.44
N SER A 213 -10.42 28.27 18.59
CA SER A 213 -11.47 28.56 17.63
C SER A 213 -10.91 29.42 16.50
N ASP A 214 -11.68 29.62 15.44
CA ASP A 214 -11.35 30.59 14.42
C ASP A 214 -11.22 31.99 15.05
N VAL A 215 -10.24 32.77 14.59
CA VAL A 215 -9.93 34.10 15.11
C VAL A 215 -9.61 35.05 13.96
N THR A 216 -9.91 36.33 14.16
CA THR A 216 -9.44 37.41 13.29
C THR A 216 -8.57 38.34 14.11
N LEU A 217 -7.37 38.62 13.61
CA LEU A 217 -6.43 39.55 14.21
C LEU A 217 -6.47 40.87 13.45
N TRP A 218 -6.50 41.96 14.20
CA TRP A 218 -6.68 43.31 13.70
C TRP A 218 -5.44 44.17 13.97
N ALA A 219 -4.84 44.70 12.90
CA ALA A 219 -3.57 45.41 12.96
C ALA A 219 -3.76 46.83 13.50
N ALA A 220 -2.91 47.22 14.44
CA ALA A 220 -2.75 48.60 14.89
C ALA A 220 -1.50 49.24 14.26
N TRP A 221 -1.59 50.56 14.04
CA TRP A 221 -0.56 51.34 13.37
C TRP A 221 -0.31 52.65 14.11
N GLU A 222 0.95 53.02 14.23
CA GLU A 222 1.38 54.36 14.67
C GLU A 222 1.86 55.14 13.44
N ALA A 223 1.35 56.37 13.24
CA ALA A 223 1.82 57.19 12.13
C ALA A 223 3.25 57.65 12.40
N ASP A 224 4.11 57.53 11.40
CA ASP A 224 5.47 58.06 11.52
C ASP A 224 5.37 59.59 11.55
N GLU A 225 6.01 60.24 12.53
CA GLU A 225 6.00 61.71 12.60
C GLU A 225 6.60 62.27 11.30
N ALA A 226 5.76 62.95 10.52
CA ALA A 226 6.22 63.69 9.36
C ALA A 226 7.15 64.79 9.85
N GLU A 227 8.45 64.65 9.58
CA GLU A 227 9.42 65.73 9.70
C GLU A 227 8.83 66.94 8.96
N ALA A 228 8.42 67.94 9.73
CA ALA A 228 7.95 69.20 9.19
C ALA A 228 9.13 69.84 8.47
N ASP A 229 9.08 69.85 7.14
CA ASP A 229 10.03 70.55 6.29
C ASP A 229 9.88 72.07 6.53
N ASP A 230 10.58 72.53 7.56
CA ASP A 230 10.74 73.92 7.97
C ASP A 230 11.84 74.54 7.10
N ASP A 231 11.57 74.80 5.80
CA ASP A 231 12.23 75.87 5.06
C ASP A 231 11.58 76.14 3.69
N VAL A 232 10.74 77.17 3.62
CA VAL A 232 10.65 77.98 2.40
C VAL A 232 10.96 79.41 2.82
N GLU A 233 12.26 79.67 2.91
CA GLU A 233 12.87 80.99 2.97
C GLU A 233 12.20 81.91 1.95
N ALA A 234 11.56 82.96 2.46
CA ALA A 234 10.93 83.99 1.65
C ALA A 234 12.00 84.86 0.98
N GLU A 235 12.22 84.68 -0.31
CA GLU A 235 12.95 85.64 -1.15
C GLU A 235 12.01 86.80 -1.54
N PRO A 236 12.30 88.07 -1.18
CA PRO A 236 11.50 89.21 -1.60
C PRO A 236 12.00 89.81 -2.93
N ALA A 237 11.02 90.26 -3.72
CA ALA A 237 11.04 91.36 -4.71
C ALA A 237 11.82 91.18 -6.04
N GLU A 238 11.12 91.49 -7.14
CA GLU A 238 11.23 92.79 -7.83
C GLU A 238 9.87 93.28 -8.34
#